data_AF-A0A397HQA4-F1
#
_entry.id   AF-A0A397HQA4-F1
#
_cell.length_a   1.000
_cell.length_b   1.000
_cell.length_c   1.000
_cell.angle_alpha   90.00
_cell.angle_beta   90.00
_cell.angle_gamma   90.00
#
_symmetry.space_group_name_H-M   'P 1'
#
loop_
_entity.id
_entity.type
_entity.pdbx_description
1 polymer ?
#
loop_
_entity_poly.entity_id
_entity_poly.type
_entity_poly.pdbx_seq_one_letter_code
_entity_poly.pdbx_strand_id
1 'polypeptide(L)'
;MTDTIQERQTGSRMVQSIKTEFINWIPYYQFKDIKYIAEGSFDGDSKTKVALKNLHNSEDMSADFLKEVYGITSSNDFILQCYGITRDPDTNNNIIVMEFVEDGNLHRNLMLNFDEITWQTKLERLYCIATGFF
;
A
#
# COMPACT_ATOMS: atom_id res chain seq x y z
N MET A 1 22.65 15.03 42.53
CA MET A 1 23.01 15.55 41.20
C MET A 1 23.92 14.49 40.59
N THR A 2 23.54 13.62 39.66
CA THR A 2 22.35 13.46 38.80
C THR A 2 22.54 12.07 38.17
N ASP A 3 21.67 11.10 38.43
CA ASP A 3 21.66 9.80 37.73
C ASP A 3 20.21 9.47 37.36
N THR A 4 19.71 9.96 36.23
CA THR A 4 18.36 9.63 35.76
C THR A 4 18.16 9.75 34.24
N ILE A 5 19.21 9.77 33.41
CA ILE A 5 19.05 10.02 31.96
C ILE A 5 19.33 8.78 31.09
N GLN A 6 19.98 7.73 31.59
CA GLN A 6 20.44 6.62 30.74
C GLN A 6 19.40 5.52 30.47
N GLU A 7 18.32 5.40 31.25
CA GLU A 7 17.28 4.36 31.05
C GLU A 7 16.20 4.74 30.01
N ARG A 8 16.12 6.00 29.56
CA ARG A 8 15.05 6.44 28.65
C ARG A 8 15.37 6.31 27.17
N GLN A 9 16.62 6.13 26.78
CA GLN A 9 17.01 6.07 25.35
C GLN A 9 16.95 4.66 24.76
N THR A 10 17.13 3.61 25.56
CA THR A 10 17.22 2.21 25.09
C THR A 10 15.86 1.62 24.70
N GLY A 11 14.79 1.98 25.42
CA GLY A 11 13.43 1.51 25.16
C GLY A 11 12.86 2.02 23.83
N SER A 12 13.09 3.30 23.49
CA SER A 12 12.65 3.88 22.23
C SER A 12 13.36 3.25 21.02
N ARG A 13 14.65 2.97 21.15
CA ARG A 13 15.47 2.34 20.10
C ARG A 13 15.10 0.87 19.86
N MET A 14 14.77 0.11 20.91
CA MET A 14 14.23 -1.25 20.75
C MET A 14 12.82 -1.24 20.13
N VAL A 15 11.92 -0.35 20.54
CA VAL A 15 10.59 -0.23 19.92
C VAL A 15 10.69 0.21 18.45
N GLN A 16 11.62 1.11 18.12
CA GLN A 16 11.92 1.51 16.74
C GLN A 16 12.48 0.32 15.94
N SER A 17 13.38 -0.47 16.55
CA SER A 17 13.95 -1.71 15.98
C SER A 17 12.90 -2.82 15.77
N ILE A 18 11.94 -2.97 16.68
CA ILE A 18 10.84 -3.94 16.53
C ILE A 18 9.90 -3.50 15.40
N LYS A 19 9.66 -2.19 15.23
CA LYS A 19 8.92 -1.69 14.07
C LYS A 19 9.70 -1.86 12.75
N THR A 20 11.04 -1.89 12.75
CA THR A 20 11.85 -2.02 11.51
C THR A 20 11.88 -3.42 10.90
N GLU A 21 11.35 -4.45 11.57
CA GLU A 21 11.41 -5.84 11.09
C GLU A 21 10.27 -6.27 10.13
N PHE A 22 9.30 -5.39 9.81
CA PHE A 22 8.05 -5.80 9.15
C PHE A 22 7.85 -5.36 7.70
N ILE A 23 8.85 -4.77 7.03
CA ILE A 23 8.72 -4.56 5.58
C ILE A 23 8.93 -5.90 4.88
N ASN A 24 7.87 -6.43 4.27
CA ASN A 24 7.97 -7.58 3.41
C ASN A 24 8.57 -7.16 2.06
N TRP A 25 9.83 -7.52 1.81
CA TRP A 25 10.49 -7.29 0.53
C TRP A 25 10.16 -8.42 -0.45
N ILE A 26 9.49 -8.06 -1.54
CA ILE A 26 9.05 -8.99 -2.57
C ILE A 26 10.00 -8.89 -3.77
N PRO A 27 10.71 -9.97 -4.15
CA PRO A 27 11.61 -9.93 -5.29
C PRO A 27 10.88 -9.60 -6.60
N TYR A 28 11.37 -8.59 -7.33
CA TYR A 28 10.69 -8.04 -8.52
C TYR A 28 10.42 -9.08 -9.62
N TYR A 29 11.33 -10.03 -9.80
CA TYR A 29 11.20 -11.08 -10.83
C TYR A 29 10.03 -12.04 -10.59
N GLN A 30 9.37 -11.99 -9.43
CA GLN A 30 8.16 -12.78 -9.15
C GLN A 30 6.94 -12.26 -9.91
N PHE A 31 6.95 -10.98 -10.29
CA PHE A 31 5.87 -10.36 -11.06
C PHE A 31 6.02 -10.71 -12.54
N LYS A 32 4.94 -11.23 -13.13
CA LYS A 32 4.83 -11.57 -14.54
C LYS A 32 3.71 -10.76 -15.16
N ASP A 33 3.73 -10.61 -16.47
CA ASP A 33 2.65 -9.95 -17.22
C ASP A 33 2.38 -8.52 -16.72
N ILE A 34 3.44 -7.80 -16.33
CA ILE A 34 3.36 -6.42 -15.83
C ILE A 34 2.80 -5.54 -16.95
N LYS A 35 1.51 -5.22 -16.85
CA LYS A 35 0.86 -4.18 -17.65
C LYS A 35 0.84 -2.93 -16.80
N TYR A 36 1.24 -1.78 -17.36
CA TYR A 36 0.93 -0.48 -16.77
C TYR A 36 -0.57 -0.25 -16.94
N ILE A 37 -1.35 -0.76 -16.00
CA ILE A 37 -2.80 -0.84 -16.13
C ILE A 37 -3.42 0.51 -15.79
N ALA A 38 -3.74 1.28 -16.84
CA ALA A 38 -5.08 1.81 -16.94
C ALA A 38 -5.92 0.75 -17.67
N GLU A 39 -6.78 0.03 -16.94
CA GLU A 39 -7.90 -0.84 -17.39
C GLU A 39 -7.65 -2.27 -17.95
N GLY A 40 -8.31 -3.26 -17.29
CA GLY A 40 -8.84 -4.61 -17.70
C GLY A 40 -7.99 -5.62 -18.53
N SER A 41 -8.20 -6.96 -18.59
CA SER A 41 -8.99 -8.00 -17.89
C SER A 41 -8.30 -9.40 -18.12
N PHE A 42 -8.70 -10.39 -17.30
CA PHE A 42 -8.61 -11.90 -17.23
C PHE A 42 -7.76 -12.80 -18.20
N ASP A 43 -7.06 -13.82 -17.66
CA ASP A 43 -7.35 -15.28 -17.82
C ASP A 43 -6.46 -16.21 -16.94
N GLY A 44 -7.04 -17.35 -16.49
CA GLY A 44 -6.44 -18.66 -16.14
C GLY A 44 -5.24 -18.83 -15.18
N ASP A 45 -5.38 -19.79 -14.24
CA ASP A 45 -4.43 -20.26 -13.21
C ASP A 45 -4.25 -19.33 -12.01
N SER A 46 -4.00 -19.89 -10.82
CA SER A 46 -4.04 -19.27 -9.47
C SER A 46 -3.06 -18.10 -9.24
N LYS A 47 -3.08 -17.10 -10.11
CA LYS A 47 -2.32 -15.86 -10.06
C LYS A 47 -3.17 -14.84 -9.33
N THR A 48 -2.73 -14.44 -8.15
CA THR A 48 -3.29 -13.27 -7.46
C THR A 48 -2.91 -12.03 -8.25
N LYS A 49 -3.90 -11.26 -8.71
CA LYS A 49 -3.65 -9.94 -9.31
C LYS A 49 -3.23 -8.97 -8.21
N VAL A 50 -2.19 -8.21 -8.47
CA VAL A 50 -1.70 -7.15 -7.58
C VAL A 50 -1.53 -5.86 -8.36
N ALA A 51 -1.73 -4.73 -7.70
CA ALA A 51 -1.37 -3.43 -8.24
C ALA A 51 0.07 -3.08 -7.81
N LEU A 52 0.85 -2.55 -8.77
CA LEU A 52 2.21 -2.07 -8.54
C LEU A 52 2.21 -0.54 -8.61
N LYS A 53 2.30 0.12 -7.46
CA LYS A 53 2.34 1.59 -7.39
C LYS A 53 3.78 2.07 -7.32
N ASN A 54 4.29 2.59 -8.43
CA ASN A 54 5.62 3.16 -8.52
C ASN A 54 5.69 4.47 -7.72
N LEU A 55 6.64 4.54 -6.78
CA LEU A 55 7.02 5.76 -6.10
C LEU A 55 8.15 6.40 -6.91
N HIS A 56 7.79 7.20 -7.91
CA HIS A 56 8.78 7.85 -8.77
C HIS A 56 9.77 8.70 -7.96
N ASN A 57 11.04 8.69 -8.37
CA ASN A 57 12.14 9.42 -7.72
C ASN A 57 12.34 9.01 -6.25
N SER A 58 12.04 7.76 -5.91
CA SER A 58 12.18 7.26 -4.54
C SER A 58 13.52 6.59 -4.27
N GLU A 59 14.50 6.70 -5.17
CA GLU A 59 15.85 6.16 -4.96
C GLU A 59 16.46 6.64 -3.63
N ASP A 60 16.29 7.93 -3.32
CA ASP A 60 16.77 8.57 -2.09
C ASP A 60 15.79 8.48 -0.91
N MET A 61 14.67 7.80 -1.09
CA MET A 61 13.64 7.69 -0.06
C MET A 61 14.15 6.84 1.11
N SER A 62 14.04 7.36 2.32
CA SER A 62 14.49 6.63 3.50
C SER A 62 13.64 5.38 3.74
N ALA A 63 14.28 4.33 4.27
CA ALA A 63 13.57 3.13 4.69
C ALA A 63 12.49 3.44 5.75
N ASP A 64 12.70 4.46 6.58
CA ASP A 64 11.72 4.91 7.57
C ASP A 64 10.45 5.48 6.92
N PHE A 65 10.57 6.22 5.83
CA PHE A 65 9.41 6.71 5.08
C PHE A 65 8.67 5.55 4.41
N LEU A 66 9.39 4.64 3.75
CA LEU A 66 8.77 3.46 3.12
C LEU A 66 8.00 2.61 4.14
N LYS A 67 8.53 2.51 5.35
CA LYS A 67 7.89 1.85 6.48
C LYS A 67 6.62 2.56 6.95
N GLU A 68 6.64 3.89 7.04
CA GLU A 68 5.45 4.66 7.40
C GLU A 68 4.34 4.44 6.38
N VAL A 69 4.66 4.52 5.09
CA VAL A 69 3.71 4.26 4.01
C VAL A 69 3.17 2.83 4.08
N TYR A 70 4.04 1.83 4.24
CA TYR A 70 3.64 0.43 4.40
C TYR A 70 2.72 0.23 5.62
N GLY A 71 3.07 0.85 6.75
CA GLY A 71 2.33 0.76 8.01
C GLY A 71 0.92 1.32 7.90
N ILE A 72 0.74 2.47 7.25
CA ILE A 72 -0.58 3.06 6.97
C ILE A 72 -1.43 2.11 6.12
N THR A 73 -0.82 1.44 5.14
CA THR A 73 -1.53 0.57 4.20
C THR A 73 -1.85 -0.84 4.73
N SER A 74 -1.40 -1.18 5.94
CA SER A 74 -1.53 -2.53 6.50
C SER A 74 -2.42 -2.61 7.75
N SER A 75 -3.05 -1.49 8.16
CA SER A 75 -3.65 -1.35 9.49
C SER A 75 -5.17 -1.32 9.56
N ASN A 76 -5.89 -1.38 8.44
CA ASN A 76 -7.35 -1.23 8.43
C ASN A 76 -7.99 -2.04 7.28
N ASP A 77 -9.08 -2.75 7.57
CA ASP A 77 -9.89 -3.51 6.60
C ASP A 77 -10.49 -2.63 5.48
N PHE A 78 -10.56 -1.32 5.69
CA PHE A 78 -11.03 -0.33 4.72
C PHE A 78 -9.89 0.30 3.89
N ILE A 79 -8.63 -0.06 4.15
CA ILE A 79 -7.47 0.37 3.39
C ILE A 79 -6.99 -0.81 2.54
N LEU A 80 -6.62 -0.53 1.28
CA LEU A 80 -6.13 -1.56 0.36
C LEU A 80 -4.94 -2.29 0.97
N GLN A 81 -5.05 -3.61 1.04
CA GLN A 81 -4.04 -4.45 1.64
C GLN A 81 -2.70 -4.24 0.92
N CYS A 82 -1.70 -3.83 1.68
CA CYS A 82 -0.32 -3.84 1.22
C CYS A 82 0.31 -5.19 1.51
N TYR A 83 0.88 -5.82 0.48
CA TYR A 83 1.58 -7.09 0.60
C TYR A 83 3.06 -6.90 0.85
N GLY A 84 3.63 -5.75 0.45
CA GLY A 84 5.05 -5.49 0.60
C GLY A 84 5.58 -4.42 -0.35
N ILE A 85 6.90 -4.36 -0.42
CA ILE A 85 7.65 -3.44 -1.29
C ILE A 85 8.52 -4.25 -2.23
N THR A 86 8.62 -3.81 -3.47
CA THR A 86 9.59 -4.29 -4.45
C THR A 86 10.40 -3.12 -5.00
N ARG A 87 11.45 -3.42 -5.76
CA ARG A 87 12.29 -2.41 -6.39
C ARG A 87 12.46 -2.74 -7.86
N ASP A 88 12.16 -1.77 -8.70
CA ASP A 88 12.38 -1.88 -10.14
C ASP A 88 13.89 -1.90 -10.42
N PRO A 89 14.44 -2.96 -11.03
CA PRO A 89 15.86 -3.04 -11.33
C PRO A 89 16.32 -2.04 -12.40
N ASP A 90 15.43 -1.58 -13.28
CA ASP A 90 15.77 -0.68 -14.38
C ASP A 90 15.75 0.78 -13.95
N THR A 91 14.77 1.15 -13.11
CA THR A 91 14.57 2.55 -12.69
C THR A 91 15.02 2.84 -11.26
N ASN A 92 15.41 1.82 -10.50
CA ASN A 92 15.76 1.86 -9.07
C ASN A 92 14.65 2.43 -8.16
N ASN A 93 13.44 2.64 -8.69
CA ASN A 93 12.31 3.14 -7.93
C ASN A 93 11.75 2.05 -7.00
N ASN A 94 11.38 2.45 -5.79
CA ASN A 94 10.59 1.61 -4.90
C ASN A 94 9.14 1.54 -5.42
N ILE A 95 8.56 0.35 -5.33
CA ILE A 95 7.21 0.05 -5.78
C ILE A 95 6.46 -0.60 -4.62
N ILE A 96 5.27 -0.09 -4.31
CA ILE A 96 4.36 -0.71 -3.35
C ILE A 96 3.56 -1.79 -4.07
N VAL A 97 3.51 -2.98 -3.48
CA VAL A 97 2.75 -4.13 -3.96
C VAL A 97 1.48 -4.23 -3.12
N MET A 98 0.33 -4.04 -3.75
CA MET A 98 -0.95 -3.94 -3.04
C MET A 98 -2.07 -4.70 -3.75
N GLU A 99 -3.18 -4.88 -3.05
CA GLU A 99 -4.41 -5.46 -3.58
C GLU A 99 -4.85 -4.76 -4.87
N PHE A 100 -5.22 -5.56 -5.87
CA PHE A 100 -5.78 -5.04 -7.11
C PHE A 100 -7.30 -4.90 -7.01
N VAL A 101 -7.82 -3.69 -7.25
CA VAL A 101 -9.26 -3.42 -7.27
C VAL A 101 -9.74 -3.30 -8.72
N GLU A 102 -10.68 -4.15 -9.12
CA GLU A 102 -11.20 -4.18 -10.49
C GLU A 102 -11.97 -2.90 -10.85
N ASP A 103 -12.70 -2.31 -9.89
CA ASP A 103 -13.44 -1.04 -10.06
C ASP A 103 -12.52 0.18 -10.24
N GLY A 104 -11.20 0.02 -10.01
CA GLY A 104 -10.20 1.06 -10.19
C GLY A 104 -10.40 2.26 -9.26
N ASN A 105 -10.16 3.46 -9.79
CA ASN A 105 -10.25 4.70 -9.03
C ASN A 105 -11.72 5.09 -8.79
N LEU A 106 -12.09 5.27 -7.52
CA LEU A 106 -13.42 5.73 -7.09
C LEU A 106 -13.92 6.95 -7.87
N HIS A 107 -13.09 7.98 -8.05
CA HIS A 107 -13.46 9.19 -8.78
C HIS A 107 -13.81 8.88 -10.24
N ARG A 108 -12.98 8.10 -10.93
CA ARG A 108 -13.22 7.71 -12.33
C ARG A 108 -14.47 6.83 -12.44
N ASN A 109 -14.63 5.86 -11.54
CA ASN A 109 -15.77 4.97 -11.50
C ASN A 109 -17.08 5.74 -11.27
N LEU A 110 -17.07 6.69 -10.34
CA LEU A 110 -18.21 7.59 -10.09
C LEU A 110 -18.49 8.52 -11.27
N MET A 111 -17.46 9.05 -11.95
CA MET A 111 -17.66 9.91 -13.11
C MET A 111 -18.28 9.19 -14.31
N LEU A 112 -17.87 7.94 -14.57
CA LEU A 112 -18.35 7.19 -15.73
C LEU A 112 -19.73 6.57 -15.50
N ASN A 113 -20.00 6.10 -14.27
CA ASN A 113 -21.16 5.24 -13.99
C ASN A 113 -22.09 5.84 -12.94
N PHE A 114 -22.08 7.17 -12.73
CA PHE A 114 -22.81 7.80 -11.61
C PHE A 114 -24.29 7.40 -11.57
N ASP A 115 -24.96 7.44 -12.73
CA ASP A 115 -26.39 7.18 -12.83
C ASP A 115 -26.72 5.68 -12.78
N GLU A 116 -25.74 4.82 -13.10
CA GLU A 116 -25.89 3.36 -13.08
C GLU A 116 -25.66 2.78 -11.67
N ILE A 117 -24.86 3.46 -10.84
CA ILE A 117 -24.60 3.03 -9.46
C ILE A 117 -25.82 3.35 -8.59
N THR A 118 -26.34 2.32 -7.92
CA THR A 118 -27.49 2.45 -7.01
C THR A 118 -27.19 3.36 -5.82
N TRP A 119 -28.24 3.97 -5.25
CA TRP A 119 -28.11 4.80 -4.04
C TRP A 119 -27.59 4.01 -2.84
N GLN A 120 -27.95 2.73 -2.72
CA GLN A 120 -27.42 1.84 -1.69
C GLN A 120 -25.90 1.70 -1.81
N THR A 121 -25.39 1.38 -3.00
CA THR A 121 -23.93 1.26 -3.24
C THR A 121 -23.19 2.57 -3.00
N LYS A 122 -23.80 3.72 -3.33
CA LYS A 122 -23.22 5.05 -3.02
C LYS A 122 -23.08 5.27 -1.51
N LEU A 123 -24.10 4.91 -0.73
CA LEU A 123 -24.09 5.03 0.73
C LEU A 123 -23.10 4.07 1.38
N GLU A 124 -23.02 2.83 0.91
CA GLU A 124 -22.04 1.85 1.37
C GLU A 124 -20.61 2.33 1.12
N ARG A 125 -20.32 2.84 -0.08
CA ARG A 125 -19.00 3.42 -0.41
C ARG A 125 -18.67 4.62 0.48
N LEU A 126 -19.62 5.52 0.72
CA LEU A 126 -19.44 6.65 1.63
C LEU A 126 -19.16 6.19 3.07
N TYR A 127 -19.90 5.18 3.54
CA TYR A 127 -19.70 4.59 4.85
C TYR A 127 -18.28 4.00 4.97
N CYS A 128 -17.84 3.18 4.01
CA CYS A 128 -16.49 2.59 4.01
C CYS A 128 -15.38 3.66 4.02
N ILE A 129 -15.56 4.76 3.28
CA ILE A 129 -14.60 5.88 3.30
C ILE A 129 -14.60 6.53 4.67
N ALA A 130 -15.78 6.85 5.21
CA ALA A 130 -15.89 7.49 6.52
C ALA A 130 -15.33 6.61 7.65
N THR A 131 -15.50 5.29 7.59
CA THR A 131 -14.97 4.34 8.58
C THR A 131 -13.49 4.06 8.40
N GLY A 132 -12.97 4.06 7.17
CA GLY A 132 -11.54 3.91 6.90
C GLY A 132 -10.68 5.09 7.37
N PHE A 133 -11.30 6.23 7.69
CA PHE A 133 -10.64 7.40 8.25
C PHE A 133 -10.52 7.37 9.80
N PHE A 134 -11.20 6.46 10.50
CA PHE A 134 -11.10 6.26 11.95
C PHE A 134 -10.22 5.06 12.30
#